data_AF-A0A2D4YW06-F1
#
_entry.id   AF-A0A2D4YW06-F1
#
_cell.length_a   1.000
_cell.length_b   1.000
_cell.length_c   1.000
_cell.angle_alpha   90.00
_cell.angle_beta   90.00
_cell.angle_gamma   90.00
#
_symmetry.space_group_name_H-M   'P 1'
#
loop_
_entity.id
_entity.type
_entity.pdbx_description
1 polymer ?
#
loop_
_entity_poly.entity_id
_entity_poly.type
_entity_poly.pdbx_seq_one_letter_code
_entity_poly.pdbx_strand_id
1 'polypeptide(L)' 'MPYISPDSNTDRVFNNADSFAMVFDATWRKLTEKNTYETQNEKIISALDAMSDHPFMISSPETARQVATFRIRLLELD' A
#
# COMPACT_ATOMS: atom_id res chain seq x y z
N MET A 1 -7.40 -38.49 -9.13
CA MET A 1 -6.81 -37.65 -8.06
C MET A 1 -6.38 -36.35 -8.73
N PRO A 2 -7.01 -35.19 -8.46
CA PRO A 2 -6.61 -33.96 -9.14
C PRO A 2 -5.31 -33.44 -8.53
N TYR A 3 -4.37 -33.15 -9.41
CA TYR A 3 -3.04 -32.63 -9.18
C TYR A 3 -3.15 -31.16 -8.74
N ILE A 4 -2.71 -30.87 -7.52
CA ILE A 4 -2.56 -29.48 -7.05
C ILE A 4 -1.26 -28.97 -7.69
N SER A 5 -1.38 -28.21 -8.78
CA SER A 5 -0.26 -27.49 -9.37
C SER A 5 0.30 -26.49 -8.34
N PRO A 6 1.63 -26.40 -8.16
CA PRO A 6 2.23 -25.39 -7.29
C PRO A 6 2.34 -24.08 -8.07
N ASP A 7 1.21 -23.47 -8.43
CA ASP A 7 1.16 -22.04 -8.77
C ASP A 7 0.90 -21.26 -7.48
N SER A 8 1.89 -21.27 -6.58
CA SER A 8 1.85 -20.51 -5.33
C SER A 8 2.92 -19.42 -5.32
N ASN A 9 3.39 -19.01 -6.49
CA ASN A 9 4.19 -17.80 -6.70
C ASN A 9 3.32 -16.75 -7.41
N THR A 10 2.09 -16.61 -6.93
CA THR A 10 1.25 -15.50 -7.34
C THR A 10 1.65 -14.32 -6.45
N ASP A 11 2.00 -13.20 -7.07
CA ASP A 11 1.98 -11.82 -6.58
C ASP A 11 0.61 -11.49 -5.92
N ARG A 12 0.23 -12.23 -4.89
CA ARG A 12 -1.07 -12.16 -4.22
C ARG A 12 -1.00 -11.00 -3.24
N VAL A 13 -1.61 -9.89 -3.62
CA VAL A 13 -2.02 -8.86 -2.67
C VAL A 13 -3.13 -9.44 -1.79
N PHE A 14 -2.86 -9.56 -0.50
CA PHE A 14 -3.84 -10.06 0.46
C PHE A 14 -4.79 -8.92 0.88
N ASN A 15 -6.05 -9.26 1.16
CA ASN A 15 -7.04 -8.33 1.68
C ASN A 15 -6.89 -8.09 3.19
N ASN A 16 -5.66 -7.86 3.66
CA ASN A 16 -5.37 -7.58 5.07
C ASN A 16 -4.51 -6.32 5.24
N ALA A 17 -4.47 -5.79 6.47
CA ALA A 17 -3.76 -4.57 6.79
C ALA A 17 -2.24 -4.68 6.62
N ASP A 18 -1.69 -5.88 6.85
CA ASP A 18 -0.25 -6.15 6.75
C ASP A 18 0.23 -6.07 5.29
N SER A 19 -0.44 -6.78 4.40
CA SER A 19 -0.17 -6.73 2.95
C SER A 19 -0.39 -5.33 2.40
N PHE A 20 -1.44 -4.62 2.86
CA PHE A 20 -1.65 -3.22 2.50
C PHE A 20 -0.49 -2.34 2.95
N ALA A 21 -0.02 -2.49 4.20
CA ALA A 21 1.08 -1.71 4.73
C ALA A 21 2.39 -1.96 3.98
N MET A 22 2.66 -3.21 3.59
CA MET A 22 3.84 -3.56 2.79
C MET A 22 3.84 -2.87 1.42
N VAL A 23 2.71 -2.91 0.70
CA VAL A 23 2.60 -2.26 -0.62
C VAL A 23 2.61 -0.73 -0.47
N PHE A 24 1.98 -0.20 0.58
CA PHE A 24 1.98 1.22 0.89
C PHE A 24 3.40 1.75 1.12
N ASP A 25 4.20 1.07 1.93
CA ASP A 25 5.58 1.46 2.26
C ASP A 25 6.46 1.52 1.00
N ALA A 26 6.40 0.47 0.18
CA ALA A 26 7.12 0.40 -1.08
C ALA A 26 6.70 1.52 -2.05
N THR A 27 5.40 1.85 -2.08
CA THR A 27 4.87 2.94 -2.90
C THR A 27 5.36 4.29 -2.37
N TRP A 28 5.24 4.54 -1.07
CA TRP A 28 5.69 5.77 -0.43
C TRP A 28 7.18 6.02 -0.66
N ARG A 29 8.02 4.99 -0.50
CA ARG A 29 9.46 5.07 -0.75
C ARG A 29 9.77 5.44 -2.19
N LYS A 30 9.13 4.79 -3.18
CA LYS A 30 9.27 5.15 -4.60
C LYS A 30 8.87 6.60 -4.87
N LEU A 31 7.80 7.09 -4.23
CA LEU A 31 7.35 8.48 -4.36
C LEU A 31 8.35 9.45 -3.71
N THR A 32 8.96 9.09 -2.58
CA THR A 32 10.05 9.84 -1.95
C THR A 32 11.27 9.92 -2.86
N GLU A 33 11.71 8.79 -3.39
CA GLU A 33 12.93 8.68 -4.20
C GLU A 33 12.83 9.48 -5.51
N LYS A 34 11.63 9.52 -6.11
CA LYS A 34 11.39 10.31 -7.32
C LYS A 34 11.45 11.83 -7.09
N ASN A 35 11.38 12.29 -5.82
CA ASN A 35 11.39 13.70 -5.41
C ASN A 35 10.56 14.63 -6.31
N THR A 36 9.43 14.11 -6.83
CA THR A 36 8.60 14.80 -7.84
C THR A 36 7.47 15.60 -7.20
N TYR A 37 7.33 15.51 -5.87
CA TYR A 37 6.21 16.10 -5.14
C TYR A 37 6.67 17.38 -4.45
N GLU A 38 6.02 18.48 -4.81
CA GLU A 38 6.32 19.83 -4.29
C GLU A 38 5.84 19.99 -2.84
N THR A 39 4.81 19.24 -2.45
CA THR A 39 4.29 19.21 -1.07
C THR A 39 4.05 17.79 -0.59
N GLN A 40 4.13 17.60 0.72
CA GLN A 40 3.80 16.35 1.39
C GLN A 40 2.34 15.93 1.12
N ASN A 41 1.42 16.89 1.02
CA ASN A 41 0.02 16.60 0.79
C ASN A 41 -0.22 15.97 -0.59
N GLU A 42 0.44 16.47 -1.63
CA GLU A 42 0.40 15.89 -3.00
C GLU A 42 0.92 14.46 -3.03
N LYS A 43 1.99 14.20 -2.26
CA LYS A 43 2.57 12.86 -2.13
C LYS A 43 1.61 11.89 -1.44
N ILE A 44 0.91 12.33 -0.38
CA ILE A 44 -0.11 11.53 0.31
C ILE A 44 -1.27 11.20 -0.62
N ILE A 45 -1.77 12.18 -1.37
CA ILE A 45 -2.85 11.98 -2.35
C ILE A 45 -2.41 10.94 -3.39
N SER A 46 -1.20 11.07 -3.93
CA SER A 46 -0.65 10.13 -4.93
C SER A 46 -0.45 8.73 -4.36
N ALA A 47 -0.01 8.60 -3.11
CA ALA A 47 0.14 7.31 -2.44
C ALA A 47 -1.22 6.63 -2.20
N LEU A 48 -2.24 7.39 -1.80
CA LEU A 48 -3.58 6.86 -1.61
C LEU A 48 -4.25 6.49 -2.94
N ASP A 49 -4.04 7.28 -3.99
CA ASP A 49 -4.55 7.01 -5.34
C ASP A 49 -3.96 5.71 -5.91
N ALA A 50 -2.64 5.53 -5.79
CA ALA A 50 -1.95 4.30 -6.18
C ALA A 50 -2.46 3.05 -5.43
N MET A 51 -3.03 3.23 -4.24
CA MET A 51 -3.56 2.14 -3.41
C MET A 51 -5.07 1.92 -3.58
N SER A 52 -5.75 2.75 -4.37
CA SER A 52 -7.21 2.72 -4.53
C SER A 52 -7.73 1.37 -5.06
N ASP A 53 -6.92 0.67 -5.86
CA ASP A 53 -7.22 -0.66 -6.41
C ASP A 53 -6.88 -1.81 -5.44
N HIS A 54 -6.24 -1.54 -4.30
CA HIS A 54 -5.82 -2.59 -3.37
C HIS A 54 -7.05 -3.28 -2.73
N PRO A 55 -7.09 -4.63 -2.66
CA PRO A 55 -8.26 -5.36 -2.16
C PRO A 55 -8.66 -4.97 -0.72
N PHE A 56 -7.68 -4.66 0.13
CA PHE A 56 -7.94 -4.13 1.48
C PHE A 56 -8.57 -2.73 1.48
N MET A 57 -8.23 -1.87 0.50
CA MET A 57 -8.79 -0.53 0.36
C MET A 57 -10.23 -0.58 -0.15
N ILE A 58 -10.54 -1.53 -1.03
CA ILE A 58 -11.90 -1.79 -1.50
C ILE A 58 -12.76 -2.40 -0.39
N SER A 59 -12.24 -3.40 0.34
CA SER A 59 -13.01 -4.11 1.36
C SER A 59 -13.18 -3.29 2.65
N SER A 60 -12.18 -2.49 3.03
CA SER A 60 -12.14 -1.75 4.30
C SER A 60 -11.49 -0.35 4.13
N PRO A 61 -12.14 0.58 3.41
CA PRO A 61 -11.54 1.86 3.04
C PRO A 61 -11.21 2.75 4.25
N GLU A 62 -12.06 2.75 5.29
CA GLU A 62 -11.83 3.53 6.51
C GLU A 62 -10.59 3.04 7.25
N THR A 63 -10.46 1.73 7.45
CA THR A 63 -9.28 1.12 8.09
C THR A 63 -8.04 1.30 7.24
N ALA A 64 -8.12 1.14 5.92
CA ALA A 64 -6.99 1.36 5.02
C ALA A 64 -6.44 2.78 5.12
N ARG A 65 -7.30 3.81 5.20
CA ARG A 65 -6.89 5.21 5.42
C ARG A 65 -6.22 5.43 6.77
N GLN A 66 -6.71 4.79 7.83
CA GLN A 66 -6.06 4.86 9.15
C GLN A 66 -4.67 4.21 9.11
N VAL A 67 -4.55 3.03 8.50
CA VAL A 67 -3.26 2.33 8.33
C VAL A 67 -2.30 3.18 7.52
N ALA A 68 -2.73 3.74 6.38
CA ALA A 68 -1.91 4.63 5.55
C ALA A 68 -1.42 5.86 6.34
N THR A 69 -2.32 6.53 7.05
CA THR A 69 -1.97 7.71 7.88
C THR A 69 -0.96 7.35 8.96
N PHE A 70 -1.14 6.21 9.63
CA PHE A 70 -0.22 5.70 10.63
C PHE A 70 1.16 5.38 10.03
N ARG A 71 1.19 4.73 8.86
CA ARG A 71 2.44 4.42 8.15
C ARG A 71 3.20 5.68 7.75
N ILE A 72 2.52 6.70 7.22
CA ILE A 72 3.13 8.00 6.90
C ILE A 72 3.80 8.58 8.13
N ARG A 73 3.09 8.65 9.27
CA ARG A 73 3.66 9.19 10.51
C ARG A 73 4.90 8.44 10.98
N LEU A 74 4.94 7.11 10.84
CA LEU A 74 6.12 6.32 11.19
C LEU A 74 7.30 6.61 10.25
N LEU A 75 7.02 6.74 8.95
CA LEU A 75 8.03 7.00 7.93
C LEU A 75 8.59 8.42 7.96
N GLU A 76 7.90 9.36 8.59
CA GLU A 76 8.40 10.73 8.83
C GLU A 76 9.13 10.89 10.17
N LEU A 77 9.07 9.86 11.03
CA LEU A 77 9.81 9.84 12.29
C LEU A 77 11.22 9.23 12.17
N ASP A 78 11.51 8.56 11.05
CA ASP A 78 12.79 7.93 10.72
C ASP A 78 13.69 8.88 9.89
#